data_AF-A0A2T1HUN2-F1
#
_entry.id   AF-A0A2T1HUN2-F1
#
_cell.length_a   1.000
_cell.length_b   1.000
_cell.length_c   1.000
_cell.angle_alpha   90.00
_cell.angle_beta   90.00
_cell.angle_gamma   90.00
#
_symmetry.space_group_name_H-M   'P 1'
#
loop_
_entity.id
_entity.type
_entity.pdbx_description
1 polymer ?
#
loop_
_entity_poly.entity_id
_entity_poly.type
_entity_poly.pdbx_seq_one_letter_code
_entity_poly.pdbx_strand_id
1 'polypeptide(L)'
;MRLAVLAAALSLACSSAAFAGASSSNFGEPQPDPKTRNMTRYEAKLWVFDGCLISQSRLQGTTREAVHSPCSCYATKTIDQMTKAEFDFFREKSYFDDSSREKGFRNLDACKLKRPM
;
A
#
# COMPACT_ATOMS: atom_id res chain seq x y z
N MET A 1 -33.22 49.36 -31.65
CA MET A 1 -32.84 48.89 -30.31
C MET A 1 -31.92 47.68 -30.45
N ARG A 2 -30.60 47.90 -30.52
CA ARG A 2 -29.57 46.85 -30.42
C ARG A 2 -28.35 47.45 -29.71
N LEU A 3 -28.20 47.05 -28.45
CA LEU A 3 -27.09 47.34 -27.54
C LEU A 3 -26.08 46.20 -27.59
N ALA A 4 -24.89 46.49 -27.03
CA ALA A 4 -23.77 45.61 -26.68
C ALA A 4 -22.73 45.44 -27.80
N VAL A 5 -21.58 46.13 -27.85
CA VAL A 5 -20.59 46.56 -26.84
C VAL A 5 -19.74 45.42 -26.26
N LEU A 6 -18.43 45.58 -26.51
CA LEU A 6 -17.23 45.12 -25.80
C LEU A 6 -16.59 43.77 -26.15
N ALA A 7 -15.50 43.91 -26.92
CA ALA A 7 -14.32 43.08 -26.87
C ALA A 7 -13.62 43.20 -25.51
N ALA A 8 -13.16 42.06 -24.98
CA ALA A 8 -11.99 41.98 -24.11
C ALA A 8 -11.47 40.54 -24.13
N ALA A 9 -10.30 40.38 -24.74
CA ALA A 9 -9.49 39.17 -24.62
C ALA A 9 -9.11 38.97 -23.15
N LEU A 10 -9.43 37.80 -22.59
CA LEU A 10 -8.93 37.39 -21.28
C LEU A 10 -8.07 36.14 -21.44
N SER A 11 -6.82 36.35 -21.04
CA SER A 11 -5.67 35.47 -21.11
C SER A 11 -5.87 34.17 -20.33
N LEU A 12 -5.15 33.15 -20.82
CA LEU A 12 -4.89 31.88 -20.17
C LEU A 12 -4.58 32.06 -18.67
N ALA A 13 -5.39 31.44 -17.82
CA ALA A 13 -5.05 31.19 -16.42
C ALA A 13 -5.53 29.80 -16.01
N CYS A 14 -4.55 29.00 -15.60
CA CYS A 14 -4.58 27.77 -14.82
C CYS A 14 -5.94 27.26 -14.31
N SER A 15 -6.26 26.03 -14.71
CA SER A 15 -6.95 25.07 -13.85
C SER A 15 -6.62 23.66 -14.36
N SER A 16 -5.43 23.16 -14.03
CA SER A 16 -5.21 21.71 -13.98
C SER A 16 -6.05 21.17 -12.82
N ALA A 17 -7.32 20.89 -13.12
CA ALA A 17 -8.17 20.10 -12.25
C ALA A 17 -7.52 18.72 -12.11
N ALA A 18 -6.77 18.52 -11.03
CA ALA A 18 -6.43 17.19 -10.57
C ALA A 18 -7.75 16.52 -10.16
N PHE A 19 -8.35 15.79 -11.10
CA PHE A 19 -9.46 14.90 -10.79
C PHE A 19 -8.93 13.78 -9.89
N ALA A 20 -9.06 13.97 -8.57
CA ALA A 20 -9.17 12.88 -7.62
C ALA A 20 -10.56 12.24 -7.80
N GLY A 21 -10.77 11.62 -8.97
CA GLY A 21 -11.91 10.77 -9.24
C GLY A 21 -11.55 9.35 -8.85
N ALA A 22 -11.60 9.03 -7.56
CA ALA A 22 -11.68 7.63 -7.12
C ALA A 22 -13.06 7.09 -7.56
N SER A 23 -13.15 6.70 -8.84
CA SER A 23 -14.33 6.04 -9.39
C SER A 23 -14.37 4.63 -8.84
N SER A 24 -15.26 4.40 -7.87
CA SER A 24 -15.60 3.12 -7.28
C SER A 24 -16.40 2.25 -8.26
N SER A 25 -15.78 1.91 -9.39
CA SER A 25 -16.41 1.14 -10.46
C SER A 25 -15.51 -0.02 -10.89
N ASN A 26 -15.87 -1.23 -10.46
CA ASN A 26 -15.37 -2.53 -10.96
C ASN A 26 -13.86 -2.82 -10.81
N PHE A 27 -13.30 -2.67 -9.61
CA PHE A 27 -12.03 -3.34 -9.32
C PHE A 27 -12.33 -4.82 -9.03
N GLY A 28 -12.10 -5.69 -10.02
CA GLY A 28 -11.89 -7.10 -9.73
C GLY A 28 -10.77 -7.25 -8.68
N GLU A 29 -10.72 -8.39 -8.00
CA GLU A 29 -9.67 -8.70 -7.03
C GLU A 29 -8.29 -8.35 -7.63
N PRO A 30 -7.40 -7.63 -6.91
CA PRO A 30 -6.09 -7.27 -7.42
C PRO A 30 -5.41 -8.50 -8.01
N GLN A 31 -4.87 -8.39 -9.24
CA GLN A 31 -4.18 -9.54 -9.82
C GLN A 31 -3.00 -9.91 -8.92
N PRO A 32 -2.92 -11.17 -8.46
CA PRO A 32 -1.83 -11.60 -7.60
C PRO A 32 -0.51 -11.53 -8.36
N ASP A 33 0.55 -11.11 -7.66
CA ASP A 33 1.92 -11.13 -8.17
C ASP A 33 2.33 -12.59 -8.41
N PRO A 34 2.66 -13.00 -9.64
CA PRO A 34 3.05 -14.37 -9.94
C PRO A 34 4.28 -14.83 -9.15
N LYS A 35 5.11 -13.90 -8.67
CA LYS A 35 6.28 -14.21 -7.85
C LYS A 35 5.92 -14.79 -6.49
N THR A 36 4.77 -14.45 -5.91
CA THR A 36 4.41 -14.93 -4.56
C THR A 36 4.01 -16.39 -4.55
N ARG A 37 3.52 -16.94 -5.67
CA ARG A 37 2.98 -18.32 -5.72
C ARG A 37 3.93 -19.39 -5.25
N ASN A 38 5.24 -19.21 -5.44
CA ASN A 38 6.26 -20.23 -5.15
C ASN A 38 7.21 -19.86 -3.99
N MET A 39 6.93 -18.78 -3.28
CA MET A 39 7.80 -18.30 -2.21
C MET A 39 7.89 -19.27 -1.04
N THR A 40 9.11 -19.57 -0.64
CA THR A 40 9.44 -20.08 0.69
C THR A 40 9.09 -19.03 1.75
N ARG A 41 9.00 -19.43 3.02
CA ARG A 41 8.77 -18.47 4.11
C ARG A 41 9.88 -17.42 4.21
N TYR A 42 11.12 -17.80 3.89
CA TYR A 42 12.24 -16.85 3.86
C TYR A 42 12.04 -15.78 2.79
N GLU A 43 11.69 -16.17 1.57
CA GLU A 43 11.44 -15.22 0.47
C GLU A 43 10.22 -14.33 0.77
N ALA A 44 9.18 -14.90 1.38
CA ALA A 44 8.02 -14.12 1.80
C ALA A 44 8.37 -13.06 2.85
N LYS A 45 9.27 -13.37 3.80
CA LYS A 45 9.77 -12.37 4.76
C LYS A 45 10.47 -11.22 4.04
N LEU A 46 11.32 -11.51 3.05
CA LEU A 46 11.99 -10.47 2.27
C LEU A 46 10.99 -9.62 1.47
N TRP A 47 9.99 -10.26 0.84
CA TRP A 47 8.97 -9.56 0.09
C TRP A 47 8.12 -8.63 0.97
N VAL A 48 7.68 -9.13 2.14
CA VAL A 48 6.92 -8.32 3.11
C VAL A 48 7.80 -7.21 3.69
N PHE A 49 9.08 -7.49 3.92
CA PHE A 49 10.05 -6.50 4.38
C PHE A 49 10.17 -5.35 3.38
N ASP A 50 10.38 -5.63 2.10
CA ASP A 50 10.46 -4.60 1.05
C ASP A 50 9.18 -3.77 0.94
N GLY A 51 8.01 -4.42 0.99
CA GLY A 51 6.71 -3.75 1.00
C GLY A 51 6.54 -2.85 2.23
N CYS A 52 6.99 -3.31 3.40
CA CYS A 52 7.01 -2.52 4.62
C CYS A 52 7.91 -1.29 4.51
N LEU A 53 9.14 -1.43 4.01
CA LEU A 53 10.06 -0.31 3.82
C LEU A 53 9.44 0.80 2.99
N ILE A 54 8.84 0.43 1.85
CA ILE A 54 8.20 1.38 0.93
C ILE A 54 7.02 2.08 1.61
N SER A 55 6.15 1.32 2.27
CA SER A 55 4.93 1.86 2.87
C SER A 55 5.24 2.73 4.08
N GLN A 56 6.11 2.27 4.98
CA GLN A 56 6.41 2.93 6.25
C GLN A 56 7.24 4.20 6.06
N SER A 57 8.23 4.18 5.16
CA SER A 57 8.99 5.40 4.83
C SER A 57 8.06 6.51 4.34
N ARG A 58 7.09 6.17 3.49
CA ARG A 58 6.08 7.12 2.98
C ARG A 58 5.11 7.57 4.08
N LEU A 59 4.55 6.64 4.86
CA LEU A 59 3.58 6.94 5.92
C LEU A 59 4.14 7.81 7.04
N GLN A 60 5.45 7.72 7.30
CA GLN A 60 6.14 8.44 8.36
C GLN A 60 6.97 9.63 7.84
N GLY A 61 7.06 9.84 6.52
CA GLY A 61 7.84 10.92 5.94
C GLY A 61 9.34 10.82 6.24
N THR A 62 9.89 9.61 6.27
CA THR A 62 11.29 9.31 6.63
C THR A 62 11.96 8.43 5.58
N THR A 63 13.24 8.11 5.77
CA THR A 63 13.99 7.25 4.85
C THR A 63 13.72 5.76 5.09
N ARG A 64 14.06 4.90 4.11
CA ARG A 64 13.89 3.45 4.25
C ARG A 64 14.82 2.87 5.33
N GLU A 65 15.99 3.46 5.49
CA GLU A 65 16.98 3.08 6.50
C GLU A 65 16.43 3.30 7.91
N ALA A 66 15.72 4.41 8.15
CA ALA A 66 15.11 4.72 9.44
C ALA A 66 14.05 3.70 9.86
N VAL A 67 13.36 3.08 8.90
CA VAL A 67 12.34 2.04 9.15
C VAL A 67 12.84 0.62 8.94
N HIS A 68 14.13 0.42 8.67
CA HIS A 68 14.69 -0.89 8.33
C HIS A 68 14.53 -1.92 9.45
N SER A 69 15.07 -1.63 10.63
CA SER A 69 14.97 -2.54 11.78
C SER A 69 13.51 -2.85 12.17
N PRO A 70 12.60 -1.87 12.32
CA PRO A 70 11.21 -2.17 12.66
C PRO A 70 10.46 -2.91 11.54
N CYS A 71 10.76 -2.67 10.26
CA CYS A 71 10.20 -3.47 9.16
C CYS A 71 10.70 -4.91 9.13
N SER A 72 11.97 -5.15 9.49
CA SER A 72 12.51 -6.52 9.64
C SER A 72 11.80 -7.29 10.77
N CYS A 73 11.56 -6.61 11.90
CA CYS A 73 10.74 -7.13 13.00
C CYS A 73 9.32 -7.51 12.51
N TYR A 74 8.67 -6.62 11.78
CA TYR A 74 7.30 -6.82 11.30
C TYR A 74 7.20 -8.00 10.33
N ALA A 75 8.07 -8.07 9.33
CA ALA A 75 8.05 -9.12 8.33
C ALA A 75 8.29 -10.50 8.96
N THR A 76 9.28 -10.58 9.85
CA THR A 76 9.62 -11.83 10.56
C THR A 76 8.44 -12.32 11.38
N LYS A 77 7.91 -11.48 12.28
CA LYS A 77 6.81 -11.86 13.16
C LYS A 77 5.55 -12.24 12.38
N THR A 78 5.21 -11.47 11.35
CA THR A 78 3.97 -11.68 10.59
C THR A 78 4.02 -13.00 9.84
N ILE A 79 5.10 -13.29 9.12
CA ILE A 79 5.22 -14.56 8.38
C ILE A 79 5.36 -15.75 9.34
N ASP A 80 6.07 -15.62 10.47
CA ASP A 80 6.24 -16.74 11.41
C ASP A 80 4.95 -17.10 12.15
N GLN A 81 4.06 -16.14 12.39
CA GLN A 81 2.77 -16.36 13.04
C GLN A 81 1.66 -16.83 12.10
N MET A 82 1.92 -16.90 10.80
CA MET A 82 0.98 -17.47 9.84
C MET A 82 0.94 -18.99 9.97
N THR A 83 -0.28 -19.52 10.00
CA THR A 83 -0.56 -20.93 9.78
C THR A 83 -0.20 -21.32 8.34
N LYS A 84 -0.25 -22.62 8.03
CA LYS A 84 -0.06 -23.09 6.66
C LYS A 84 -1.10 -22.50 5.71
N ALA A 85 -2.38 -22.50 6.10
CA ALA A 85 -3.48 -22.00 5.27
C ALA A 85 -3.36 -20.51 4.96
N GLU A 86 -3.05 -19.69 5.97
CA GLU A 86 -2.82 -18.25 5.81
C GLU A 86 -1.63 -17.96 4.89
N PHE A 87 -0.56 -18.76 5.01
CA PHE A 87 0.61 -18.61 4.15
C PHE A 87 0.33 -19.03 2.71
N ASP A 88 -0.42 -20.12 2.50
CA ASP A 88 -0.84 -20.56 1.18
C ASP A 88 -1.74 -19.51 0.51
N PHE A 89 -2.68 -18.92 1.27
CA PHE A 89 -3.51 -17.81 0.81
C PHE A 89 -2.65 -16.62 0.38
N PHE A 90 -1.69 -16.20 1.21
CA PHE A 90 -0.76 -15.12 0.86
C PHE A 90 0.02 -15.42 -0.43
N ARG A 91 0.48 -16.65 -0.64
CA ARG A 91 1.18 -17.03 -1.87
C ARG A 91 0.29 -16.94 -3.10
N GLU A 92 -0.97 -17.37 -2.97
CA GLU A 92 -1.95 -17.36 -4.06
C GLU A 92 -2.43 -15.96 -4.41
N LYS A 93 -2.67 -15.13 -3.40
CA LYS A 93 -3.36 -13.84 -3.52
C LYS A 93 -2.42 -12.62 -3.46
N SER A 94 -1.20 -12.80 -2.97
CA SER A 94 -0.21 -11.73 -2.74
C SER A 94 -0.67 -10.64 -1.76
N TYR A 95 -1.72 -10.89 -0.99
CA TYR A 95 -2.17 -10.05 0.12
C TYR A 95 -2.57 -10.93 1.31
N PHE A 96 -2.66 -10.32 2.48
CA PHE A 96 -3.04 -11.01 3.71
C PHE A 96 -4.56 -11.14 3.82
N ASP A 97 -5.05 -12.33 4.17
CA ASP A 97 -6.43 -12.53 4.57
C ASP A 97 -6.76 -11.78 5.86
N ASP A 98 -8.03 -11.75 6.25
CA ASP A 98 -8.49 -10.96 7.40
C ASP A 98 -7.83 -11.38 8.72
N SER A 99 -7.61 -12.68 8.95
CA SER A 99 -6.93 -13.16 10.15
C SER A 99 -5.44 -12.78 10.16
N SER A 100 -4.76 -12.85 9.02
CA SER A 100 -3.37 -12.43 8.89
C SER A 100 -3.22 -10.91 8.96
N ARG A 101 -4.19 -10.15 8.47
CA ARG A 101 -4.24 -8.68 8.60
C ARG A 101 -4.33 -8.27 10.06
N GLU A 102 -5.18 -8.93 10.85
CA GLU A 102 -5.30 -8.65 12.28
C GLU A 102 -3.97 -8.91 13.02
N LYS A 103 -3.30 -10.04 12.71
CA LYS A 103 -1.94 -10.32 13.21
C LYS A 103 -0.94 -9.25 12.74
N GLY A 104 -1.04 -8.84 11.48
CA GLY A 104 -0.24 -7.77 10.91
C GLY A 104 -0.38 -6.46 11.69
N PHE A 105 -1.60 -6.04 12.03
CA PHE A 105 -1.81 -4.81 12.82
C PHE A 105 -1.24 -4.92 14.24
N ARG A 106 -1.33 -6.08 14.89
CA ARG A 106 -0.66 -6.31 16.18
C ARG A 106 0.86 -6.24 16.05
N ASN A 107 1.42 -6.79 14.98
CA ASN A 107 2.86 -6.79 14.74
C ASN A 107 3.39 -5.41 14.34
N LEU A 108 2.62 -4.59 13.62
CA LEU A 108 2.97 -3.19 13.37
C LEU A 108 3.17 -2.45 14.70
N ASP A 109 2.24 -2.58 15.64
CA ASP A 109 2.36 -1.96 16.98
C ASP A 109 3.55 -2.51 17.74
N ALA A 110 3.68 -3.84 17.80
CA ALA A 110 4.76 -4.50 18.52
C ALA A 110 6.15 -4.13 17.98
N CYS A 111 6.25 -3.79 16.70
CA CYS A 111 7.47 -3.35 16.04
C CYS A 111 7.57 -1.81 15.93
N LYS A 112 6.68 -1.05 16.58
CA LYS A 112 6.69 0.43 16.62
C LYS A 112 6.56 1.08 15.23
N LEU A 113 5.80 0.45 14.34
CA LEU A 113 5.47 0.98 13.01
C LEU A 113 4.11 1.67 13.02
N LYS A 114 3.92 2.61 12.08
CA LYS A 114 2.67 3.33 11.92
C LYS A 114 1.64 2.44 11.22
N ARG A 115 0.42 2.36 11.75
CA ARG A 115 -0.68 1.66 11.07
C ARG A 115 -1.11 2.45 9.81
N PRO A 116 -1.29 1.79 8.65
CA PRO A 116 -2.02 2.37 7.54
C PRO A 116 -3.47 2.62 7.98
N MET A 117 -3.98 3.83 7.73
CA MET A 117 -5.38 4.21 7.97
C MET A 117 -6.24 3.72 6.80
#